data_AF-A0A218VWW8-F1
#
_entry.id   AF-A0A218VWW8-F1
#
_cell.length_a   1.000
_cell.length_b   1.000
_cell.length_c   1.000
_cell.angle_alpha   90.00
_cell.angle_beta   90.00
_cell.angle_gamma   90.00
#
_symmetry.space_group_name_H-M   'P 1'
#
loop_
_entity.id
_entity.type
_entity.pdbx_description
1 polymer ?
#
loop_
_entity_poly.entity_id
_entity_poly.type
_entity_poly.pdbx_seq_one_letter_code
_entity_poly.pdbx_strand_id
1 'polypeptide(L)'
;MESVPDLQKLMYTVVDGYPCVRLLNLSGEIGCANPGRDKVVAPIVRFGDGITLTQPSAVLVPLDKIQDFFNRQVSKDSGFAGYIGGALVESGSVSQNNIKGFSPAQKFPEAEFAPYSNISYEWNPLACANL
;
A
#
# COMPACT_ATOMS: atom_id res chain seq x y z
N MET A 1 1.64 36.64 -15.36
CA MET A 1 2.17 35.26 -15.45
C MET A 1 3.15 35.25 -16.61
N GLU A 2 4.44 35.09 -16.36
CA GLU A 2 5.46 35.33 -17.40
C GLU A 2 6.33 34.10 -17.73
N SER A 3 6.13 32.95 -17.07
CA SER A 3 6.92 31.76 -17.36
C SER A 3 6.13 30.43 -17.21
N VAL A 4 6.52 29.42 -17.99
CA VAL A 4 5.96 28.04 -17.92
C VAL A 4 6.12 27.42 -16.51
N PRO A 5 7.23 27.61 -15.78
CA PRO A 5 7.36 27.15 -14.39
C PRO A 5 6.30 27.72 -13.43
N ASP A 6 5.89 28.98 -13.60
CA ASP A 6 4.89 29.60 -12.73
C ASP A 6 3.50 28.99 -12.96
N LEU A 7 3.18 28.65 -14.21
CA LEU A 7 1.96 27.92 -14.54
C LEU A 7 1.97 26.50 -13.95
N GLN A 8 3.11 25.81 -14.00
CA GLN A 8 3.25 24.47 -13.44
C GLN A 8 3.00 24.46 -11.92
N LYS A 9 3.50 25.47 -11.19
CA LYS A 9 3.25 25.61 -9.74
C LYS A 9 1.78 25.87 -9.39
N LEU A 10 1.01 26.43 -10.32
CA LEU A 10 -0.44 26.64 -10.14
C LEU A 10 -1.26 25.40 -10.50
N MET A 11 -0.76 24.56 -11.41
CA MET A 11 -1.45 23.35 -11.87
C MET A 11 -1.22 22.13 -10.97
N TYR A 12 -0.05 22.03 -10.34
CA TYR A 12 0.34 20.86 -9.56
C TYR A 12 0.65 21.22 -8.11
N THR A 13 0.05 20.46 -7.20
CA THR A 13 0.41 20.49 -5.78
C THR A 13 1.33 19.33 -5.48
N VAL A 14 2.47 19.62 -4.85
CA VAL A 14 3.35 18.59 -4.30
C VAL A 14 2.75 18.13 -2.98
N VAL A 15 2.59 16.82 -2.83
CA VAL A 15 2.12 16.18 -1.60
C VAL A 15 3.30 15.45 -0.99
N ASP A 16 3.66 15.83 0.24
CA ASP A 16 4.69 15.13 1.00
C ASP A 16 4.17 13.77 1.47
N GLY A 17 5.06 12.78 1.58
CA GLY A 17 4.69 11.45 2.01
C GLY A 17 5.88 10.50 2.14
N TYR A 18 5.59 9.30 2.64
CA TYR A 18 6.57 8.24 2.80
C TYR A 18 6.34 7.17 1.73
N PRO A 19 7.28 6.95 0.79
CA PRO A 19 7.09 5.99 -0.27
C PRO A 19 7.20 4.55 0.25
N CYS A 20 6.38 3.66 -0.29
CA CYS A 20 6.68 2.23 -0.28
C CYS A 20 7.84 1.98 -1.25
N VAL A 21 8.89 1.30 -0.78
CA VAL A 21 10.12 1.08 -1.56
C VAL A 21 10.31 -0.41 -1.86
N ARG A 22 10.95 -0.70 -2.98
CA ARG A 22 11.32 -2.06 -3.36
C ARG A 22 12.58 -2.48 -2.61
N LEU A 23 12.50 -3.61 -1.92
CA LEU A 23 13.62 -4.27 -1.27
C LEU A 23 13.87 -5.62 -1.96
N LEU A 24 15.11 -6.09 -1.89
CA LEU A 24 15.53 -7.34 -2.52
C LEU A 24 16.09 -8.29 -1.46
N ASN A 25 15.74 -9.57 -1.58
CA ASN A 25 16.36 -10.66 -0.84
C ASN A 25 16.79 -11.78 -1.80
N LEU A 26 17.33 -12.89 -1.27
CA LEU A 26 17.78 -14.03 -2.08
C LEU A 26 16.63 -14.74 -2.83
N SER A 27 15.39 -14.56 -2.38
CA SER A 27 14.20 -15.19 -2.94
C SER A 27 13.45 -14.31 -3.94
N GLY A 28 13.78 -13.01 -4.04
CA GLY A 28 13.15 -12.09 -4.98
C GLY A 28 13.00 -10.66 -4.45
N GLU A 29 11.94 -9.99 -4.90
CA GLU A 29 11.61 -8.60 -4.54
C GLU A 29 10.38 -8.51 -3.64
N ILE A 30 10.40 -7.56 -2.70
CA ILE A 30 9.26 -7.17 -1.87
C ILE A 30 9.06 -5.65 -1.93
N GLY A 31 7.86 -5.19 -1.58
CA GLY A 31 7.53 -3.76 -1.55
C GLY A 31 7.04 -3.23 -2.91
N CYS A 32 7.29 -1.94 -3.18
CA CYS A 32 6.66 -1.23 -4.30
C CYS A 32 7.68 -0.46 -5.15
N ALA A 33 7.38 -0.32 -6.44
CA ALA A 33 8.09 0.57 -7.34
C ALA A 33 7.15 1.05 -8.45
N ASN A 34 7.45 2.22 -9.02
CA ASN A 34 6.78 2.66 -10.24
C ASN A 34 7.17 1.76 -11.42
N PRO A 35 6.28 1.58 -12.41
CA PRO A 35 6.62 0.92 -13.65
C PRO A 35 7.64 1.76 -14.42
N GLY A 36 8.89 1.32 -14.43
CA GLY A 36 9.97 2.00 -15.15
C GLY A 36 10.39 3.33 -14.51
N ARG A 37 10.73 4.32 -15.34
CA ARG A 37 11.19 5.66 -14.91
C ARG A 37 10.14 6.75 -15.11
N ASP A 38 9.00 6.41 -15.69
CA ASP A 38 7.96 7.36 -16.06
C ASP A 38 7.06 7.70 -14.88
N LYS A 39 6.39 8.86 -14.99
CA LYS A 39 5.40 9.28 -14.03
C LYS A 39 4.13 8.46 -14.22
N VAL A 40 3.59 7.92 -13.13
CA VAL A 40 2.23 7.37 -13.15
C VAL A 40 1.23 8.53 -13.05
N VAL A 41 0.35 8.64 -14.04
CA VAL A 41 -0.72 9.64 -14.05
C VAL A 41 -2.04 8.88 -14.04
N ALA A 42 -2.81 9.06 -12.97
CA ALA A 42 -4.09 8.41 -12.79
C ALA A 42 -5.04 9.30 -11.95
N PRO A 43 -6.35 9.27 -12.21
CA PRO A 43 -7.34 9.94 -11.38
C PRO A 43 -7.34 9.36 -9.97
N ILE A 44 -7.51 10.23 -8.97
CA ILE A 44 -7.62 9.82 -7.57
C ILE A 44 -9.05 9.36 -7.29
N VAL A 45 -9.21 8.16 -6.77
CA VAL A 45 -10.51 7.61 -6.34
C VAL A 45 -10.41 7.14 -4.89
N ARG A 46 -11.37 7.56 -4.07
CA ARG A 46 -11.39 7.19 -2.65
C ARG A 46 -11.83 5.74 -2.46
N PHE A 47 -11.07 4.98 -1.69
CA PHE A 47 -11.43 3.61 -1.33
C PHE A 47 -12.65 3.60 -0.41
N GLY A 48 -13.57 2.69 -0.68
CA GLY A 48 -14.80 2.48 0.07
C GLY A 48 -15.41 1.13 -0.27
N ASP A 49 -16.46 0.76 0.46
CA ASP A 49 -17.09 -0.54 0.30
C ASP A 49 -17.74 -0.65 -1.10
N GLY A 50 -17.44 -1.72 -1.84
CA GLY A 50 -18.04 -1.98 -3.16
C GLY A 50 -17.50 -1.15 -4.32
N ILE A 51 -16.42 -0.36 -4.13
CA ILE A 51 -15.80 0.41 -5.22
C ILE A 51 -15.47 -0.50 -6.42
N THR A 52 -15.79 -0.09 -7.65
CA THR A 52 -15.32 -0.76 -8.86
C THR A 52 -14.45 0.20 -9.65
N LEU A 53 -13.36 -0.30 -10.19
CA LEU A 53 -12.48 0.48 -11.06
C LEU A 53 -12.73 0.04 -12.50
N THR A 54 -12.89 1.01 -13.39
CA THR A 54 -13.10 0.79 -14.84
C THR A 54 -11.91 1.26 -15.66
N GLN A 55 -10.95 1.93 -15.03
CA GLN A 55 -9.73 2.47 -15.64
C GLN A 55 -8.62 2.58 -14.60
N PRO A 56 -7.34 2.63 -15.02
CA PRO A 56 -6.21 2.85 -14.12
C PRO A 56 -6.43 4.07 -13.21
N SER A 57 -6.39 3.85 -11.89
CA SER A 57 -6.72 4.86 -10.87
C SER A 57 -5.72 4.85 -9.71
N ALA A 58 -5.45 6.02 -9.13
CA ALA A 58 -4.72 6.13 -7.87
C ALA A 58 -5.72 6.05 -6.71
N VAL A 59 -5.62 5.01 -5.88
CA VAL A 59 -6.60 4.77 -4.82
C VAL A 59 -6.19 5.52 -3.55
N LEU A 60 -7.05 6.41 -3.06
CA LEU A 60 -6.88 7.08 -1.76
C LEU A 60 -7.50 6.21 -0.66
N VAL A 61 -6.68 5.63 0.20
CA VAL A 61 -7.05 4.61 1.19
C VAL A 61 -7.08 5.25 2.60
N PRO A 62 -8.25 5.26 3.26
CA PRO A 62 -8.34 5.60 4.67
C PRO A 62 -7.57 4.60 5.54
N LEU A 63 -6.91 5.07 6.61
CA LEU A 63 -6.06 4.22 7.45
C LEU A 63 -6.83 3.05 8.08
N ASP A 64 -8.08 3.26 8.50
CA ASP A 64 -8.95 2.22 9.07
C ASP A 64 -9.38 1.14 8.06
N LYS A 65 -9.23 1.42 6.76
CA LYS A 65 -9.58 0.53 5.65
C LYS A 65 -8.37 -0.11 4.97
N ILE A 66 -7.16 0.08 5.51
CA ILE A 66 -5.93 -0.44 4.90
C ILE A 66 -5.93 -1.97 4.78
N GLN A 67 -6.46 -2.68 5.78
CA GLN A 67 -6.55 -4.14 5.75
C GLN A 67 -7.57 -4.61 4.71
N ASP A 68 -8.73 -3.96 4.61
CA ASP A 68 -9.75 -4.27 3.60
C ASP A 68 -9.20 -4.05 2.18
N PHE A 69 -8.42 -2.99 1.98
CA PHE A 69 -7.74 -2.70 0.72
C PHE A 69 -6.77 -3.81 0.31
N PHE A 70 -5.87 -4.24 1.20
CA PHE A 70 -4.92 -5.31 0.90
C PHE A 70 -5.60 -6.66 0.70
N ASN A 71 -6.61 -6.99 1.52
CA ASN A 71 -7.40 -8.21 1.35
C ASN A 71 -8.03 -8.26 -0.04
N ARG A 72 -8.55 -7.12 -0.51
CA ARG A 72 -9.13 -7.03 -1.84
C ARG A 72 -8.08 -7.12 -2.94
N GLN A 73 -6.91 -6.50 -2.77
CA GLN A 73 -5.81 -6.57 -3.73
C GLN A 73 -5.28 -8.00 -3.91
N VAL A 74 -5.22 -8.78 -2.83
CA VAL A 74 -4.75 -10.18 -2.85
C VAL A 74 -5.86 -11.16 -3.25
N SER A 75 -7.14 -10.77 -3.09
CA SER A 75 -8.26 -11.57 -3.56
C SER A 75 -8.21 -11.74 -5.09
N LYS A 76 -8.74 -12.84 -5.60
CA LYS A 76 -8.81 -13.13 -7.06
C LYS A 76 -9.75 -12.18 -7.85
N ASP A 77 -10.08 -11.00 -7.31
CA ASP A 77 -10.77 -9.93 -8.04
C ASP A 77 -9.78 -9.29 -9.04
N SER A 78 -9.57 -9.99 -10.15
CA SER A 78 -8.62 -9.62 -11.20
C SER A 78 -8.95 -8.28 -11.86
N GLY A 79 -10.21 -7.83 -11.79
CA GLY A 79 -10.64 -6.55 -12.33
C GLY A 79 -10.16 -5.37 -11.48
N PHE A 80 -10.35 -5.43 -10.15
CA PHE A 80 -9.96 -4.34 -9.27
C PHE A 80 -8.45 -4.13 -9.24
N ALA A 81 -7.66 -5.18 -8.98
CA ALA A 81 -6.20 -5.06 -8.86
C ALA A 81 -5.53 -4.61 -10.17
N GLY A 82 -6.05 -5.04 -11.32
CA GLY A 82 -5.51 -4.66 -12.64
C GLY A 82 -5.68 -3.19 -12.99
N TYR A 83 -6.61 -2.48 -12.33
CA TYR A 83 -6.85 -1.05 -12.54
C TYR A 83 -6.23 -0.17 -11.44
N ILE A 84 -5.44 -0.72 -10.52
CA ILE A 84 -4.71 0.10 -9.54
C ILE A 84 -3.43 0.63 -10.20
N GLY A 85 -3.37 1.95 -10.42
CA GLY A 85 -2.15 2.64 -10.84
C GLY A 85 -1.22 3.00 -9.68
N GLY A 86 -1.75 3.06 -8.46
CA GLY A 86 -1.01 3.35 -7.23
C GLY A 86 -1.96 3.54 -6.05
N ALA A 87 -1.42 3.64 -4.85
CA ALA A 87 -2.20 3.88 -3.64
C ALA A 87 -1.58 5.00 -2.79
N LEU A 88 -2.44 5.85 -2.23
CA LEU A 88 -2.10 6.88 -1.26
C LEU A 88 -2.83 6.52 0.03
N VAL A 89 -2.09 6.31 1.12
CA VAL A 89 -2.70 6.02 2.42
C VAL A 89 -2.79 7.32 3.20
N GLU A 90 -3.98 7.66 3.69
CA GLU A 90 -4.18 8.85 4.50
C GLU A 90 -3.48 8.69 5.86
N SER A 91 -2.57 9.61 6.18
CA SER A 91 -2.03 9.76 7.54
C SER A 91 -2.92 10.74 8.32
N GLY A 92 -3.72 10.25 9.25
CA GLY A 92 -4.61 11.09 10.04
C GLY A 92 -4.86 10.51 11.44
N SER A 93 -5.25 11.37 12.37
CA SER A 93 -5.69 11.02 13.72
C SER A 93 -7.04 10.31 13.67
N VAL A 94 -7.08 9.11 13.09
CA VAL A 94 -8.20 8.20 13.29
C VAL A 94 -8.28 7.97 14.79
N SER A 95 -9.44 8.27 15.40
CA SER A 95 -9.72 7.90 16.79
C SER A 95 -9.25 6.46 16.99
N GLN A 96 -8.26 6.28 17.86
CA GLN A 96 -7.59 5.01 18.14
C GLN A 96 -8.58 3.86 18.44
N ASN A 97 -9.82 4.20 18.77
CA ASN A 97 -10.92 3.29 19.06
C ASN A 97 -11.44 2.47 17.85
N ASN A 98 -11.15 2.88 16.60
CA ASN A 98 -11.69 2.21 15.40
C ASN A 98 -10.67 1.38 14.61
N ILE A 99 -9.38 1.42 14.97
CA ILE A 99 -8.34 0.66 14.27
C ILE A 99 -8.21 -0.71 14.94
N LYS A 100 -8.64 -1.77 14.25
CA LYS A 100 -8.22 -3.13 14.61
C LYS A 100 -6.71 -3.21 14.40
N GLY A 101 -5.96 -3.67 15.40
CA GLY A 101 -4.50 -3.74 15.31
C GLY A 101 -4.06 -4.48 14.05
N PHE A 102 -3.18 -3.85 13.27
CA PHE A 102 -2.67 -4.36 11.99
C PHE A 102 -1.15 -4.44 12.04
N SER A 103 -0.59 -5.59 11.65
CA SER A 103 0.84 -5.74 11.43
C SER A 103 1.12 -6.28 10.02
N PRO A 104 1.91 -5.57 9.19
CA PRO A 104 2.34 -6.09 7.89
C PRO A 104 3.42 -7.17 7.98
N ALA A 105 4.05 -7.35 9.15
CA ALA A 105 5.09 -8.36 9.36
C ALA A 105 4.51 -9.78 9.45
N GLN A 106 5.38 -10.79 9.38
CA GLN A 106 5.05 -12.20 9.57
C GLN A 106 4.68 -12.52 11.02
N LYS A 107 3.98 -13.65 11.21
CA LYS A 107 3.60 -14.19 12.53
C LYS A 107 4.79 -14.52 13.41
N PHE A 108 5.87 -14.98 12.79
CA PHE A 108 7.17 -15.17 13.42
C PHE A 108 8.23 -14.46 12.56
N PRO A 109 8.58 -13.21 12.87
CA PRO A 109 9.64 -12.49 12.18
C PRO A 109 11.00 -13.20 12.30
N GLU A 110 11.74 -13.28 11.20
CA GLU A 110 13.08 -13.89 11.13
C GLU A 110 13.12 -15.38 11.56
N ALA A 111 12.01 -16.10 11.42
CA ALA A 111 11.90 -17.51 11.82
C ALA A 111 12.98 -18.41 11.17
N GLU A 112 13.34 -18.14 9.92
CA GLU A 112 14.37 -18.88 9.18
C GLU A 112 15.79 -18.72 9.75
N PHE A 113 16.03 -17.68 10.54
CA PHE A 113 17.31 -17.40 11.21
C PHE A 113 17.30 -17.79 12.70
N ALA A 114 16.20 -18.37 13.19
CA ALA A 114 16.10 -18.77 14.58
C ALA A 114 17.10 -19.91 14.91
N PRO A 115 17.74 -19.89 16.09
CA PRO A 115 18.69 -20.93 16.49
C PRO A 115 18.03 -22.26 16.90
N TYR A 116 16.72 -22.40 16.69
CA TYR A 116 15.92 -23.55 17.09
C TYR A 116 15.03 -24.04 15.94
N SER A 117 14.76 -25.34 15.91
CA SER A 117 13.99 -25.98 14.85
C SER A 117 12.47 -25.78 14.95
N ASN A 118 11.97 -25.45 16.14
CA ASN A 118 10.54 -25.23 16.35
C ASN A 118 10.19 -23.75 16.12
N ILE A 119 9.59 -23.46 14.96
CA ILE A 119 9.16 -22.12 14.56
C ILE A 119 7.64 -21.92 14.64
N SER A 120 6.93 -22.77 15.41
CA SER A 120 5.46 -22.73 15.47
C SER A 120 4.88 -21.65 16.40
N TYR A 121 5.71 -20.98 17.19
CA TYR A 121 5.25 -19.94 18.10
C TYR A 121 4.95 -18.63 17.35
N GLU A 122 3.73 -18.11 17.53
CA GLU A 122 3.31 -16.85 16.93
C GLU A 122 3.64 -15.66 17.84
N TRP A 123 4.84 -15.07 17.66
CA TRP A 123 5.24 -13.83 18.35
C TRP A 123 4.36 -12.64 17.96
N ASN A 124 3.82 -12.65 16.75
CA ASN A 124 3.02 -11.58 16.17
C ASN A 124 1.64 -12.12 15.71
N PRO A 125 0.68 -12.32 16.62
CA PRO A 125 -0.62 -12.89 16.29
C PRO A 125 -1.48 -11.98 15.40
N LEU A 126 -1.14 -10.70 15.27
CA LEU A 126 -1.83 -9.71 14.43
C LEU A 126 -1.20 -9.58 13.02
N ALA A 127 -0.25 -10.45 12.70
CA ALA A 127 0.40 -10.49 11.40
C ALA A 127 -0.60 -10.75 10.26
N CYS A 128 -0.45 -9.99 9.18
CA CYS A 128 -1.20 -10.17 7.93
C CYS A 128 -0.50 -11.13 6.95
N ALA A 129 0.82 -11.30 7.05
CA ALA A 129 1.60 -12.15 6.15
C ALA A 129 1.61 -13.60 6.64
N ASN A 130 0.90 -14.48 5.92
CA ASN A 130 1.06 -15.93 6.01
C ASN A 130 2.03 -16.36 4.90
N LEU A 131 3.31 -16.50 5.23
CA LEU A 131 4.25 -17.29 4.45
C LEU A 131 4.46 -18.61 5.18
#